data_AF-A0AA96U081-F1
#
_entry.id   AF-A0AA96U081-F1
#
_cell.length_a   1.000
_cell.length_b   1.000
_cell.length_c   1.000
_cell.angle_alpha   90.00
_cell.angle_beta   90.00
_cell.angle_gamma   90.00
#
_symmetry.space_group_name_H-M   'P 1'
#
loop_
_entity.id
_entity.type
_entity.pdbx_description
1 polymer ?
#
loop_
_entity_poly.entity_id
_entity_poly.type
_entity_poly.pdbx_seq_one_letter_code
_entity_poly.pdbx_strand_id
1 'polypeptide(L)'
;MLEQFIKENSDYNIDKLSEKPIRSIVKSFSWRIVGTIDTVLISWIITGKLTTAFSIGAVELGTKMVLYFFHERIWNKIKWGK
;
A
#
# COMPACT_ATOMS: atom_id res chain seq x y z
N MET A 1 17.26 34.32 -24.01
CA MET A 1 16.32 33.42 -24.73
C MET A 1 16.84 31.98 -24.72
N LEU A 2 18.04 31.69 -25.23
CA LEU A 2 18.64 30.34 -25.20
C LEU A 2 18.89 29.79 -23.77
N GLU A 3 19.43 30.63 -22.88
CA GLU A 3 19.62 30.29 -21.46
C GLU A 3 18.32 29.92 -20.73
N GLN A 4 17.20 30.57 -21.09
CA GLN A 4 15.89 30.28 -20.52
C GLN A 4 15.36 28.93 -21.01
N PHE A 5 15.57 28.63 -22.29
CA PHE A 5 15.17 27.36 -22.90
C PHE A 5 15.96 26.15 -22.34
N ILE A 6 17.25 26.34 -22.09
CA ILE A 6 18.10 25.32 -21.45
C ILE A 6 17.68 25.09 -19.99
N LYS A 7 17.39 26.17 -19.26
CA LYS A 7 16.93 26.08 -17.87
C LYS A 7 15.56 25.39 -17.75
N GLU A 8 14.63 25.71 -18.64
CA GLU A 8 13.30 25.10 -18.68
C GLU A 8 13.35 23.60 -19.05
N ASN A 9 14.20 23.20 -20.01
CA ASN A 9 14.42 21.79 -20.34
C ASN A 9 15.13 21.01 -19.21
N SER A 10 16.04 21.65 -18.49
CA SER A 10 16.72 21.06 -17.34
C SER A 10 15.75 20.81 -16.19
N ASP A 11 14.94 21.81 -15.80
CA ASP A 11 13.91 21.64 -14.75
C ASP A 11 12.88 20.57 -15.13
N TYR A 12 12.43 20.53 -16.39
CA TYR A 12 11.49 19.51 -16.87
C TYR A 12 12.02 18.07 -16.71
N ASN A 13 13.30 17.84 -16.96
CA ASN A 13 13.90 16.51 -16.80
C ASN A 13 14.12 16.15 -15.32
N ILE A 14 14.45 17.12 -14.46
CA ILE A 14 14.64 16.90 -13.02
C ILE A 14 13.30 16.57 -12.34
N ASP A 15 12.22 17.27 -12.66
CA ASP A 15 10.88 17.00 -12.11
C ASP A 15 10.33 15.65 -12.59
N LYS A 16 10.57 15.28 -13.85
CA LYS A 16 10.16 13.98 -14.40
C LYS A 16 10.89 12.79 -13.76
N LEU A 17 12.09 13.01 -13.21
CA LEU A 17 12.87 12.01 -12.47
C LEU A 17 12.56 11.98 -10.96
N SER A 18 11.86 13.00 -10.43
CA SER A 18 11.63 13.23 -9.00
C SER A 18 10.51 12.37 -8.38
N GLU A 19 9.67 11.74 -9.20
CA GLU A 19 8.69 10.79 -8.68
C GLU A 19 9.36 9.45 -8.37
N LYS A 20 9.78 9.22 -7.12
CA LYS A 20 10.37 7.94 -6.66
C LYS A 20 9.39 6.78 -6.92
N PRO A 21 9.52 6.01 -8.03
CA PRO A 21 8.53 5.00 -8.42
C PRO A 21 8.48 3.84 -7.43
N ILE A 22 9.62 3.65 -6.74
CA ILE A 22 9.84 2.70 -5.67
C ILE A 22 8.82 2.84 -4.54
N ARG A 23 8.33 4.05 -4.24
CA ARG A 23 7.37 4.26 -3.15
C ARG A 23 5.99 3.71 -3.50
N SER A 24 5.54 3.91 -4.73
CA SER A 24 4.26 3.39 -5.23
C SER A 24 4.31 1.88 -5.44
N ILE A 25 5.43 1.34 -5.91
CA ILE A 25 5.61 -0.11 -6.09
C ILE A 25 5.55 -0.83 -4.73
N VAL A 26 6.28 -0.34 -3.73
CA VAL A 26 6.28 -0.93 -2.37
C VAL A 26 4.91 -0.79 -1.70
N LYS A 27 4.20 0.33 -1.92
CA LYS A 27 2.83 0.50 -1.43
C LYS A 27 1.87 -0.52 -2.07
N SER A 28 1.94 -0.71 -3.38
CA SER A 28 1.14 -1.73 -4.09
C SER A 28 1.49 -3.16 -3.65
N PHE A 29 2.76 -3.47 -3.45
CA PHE A 29 3.19 -4.79 -2.99
C PHE A 29 2.73 -5.09 -1.56
N SER A 30 2.81 -4.09 -0.68
CA SER A 30 2.32 -4.20 0.69
C SER A 30 0.82 -4.47 0.71
N TRP A 31 0.04 -3.75 -0.10
CA TRP A 31 -1.40 -3.96 -0.20
C TRP A 31 -1.75 -5.36 -0.72
N ARG A 32 -0.98 -5.88 -1.68
CA ARG A 32 -1.15 -7.23 -2.24
C ARG A 32 -0.88 -8.33 -1.22
N ILE A 33 0.22 -8.24 -0.48
CA ILE A 33 0.60 -9.25 0.54
C ILE A 33 -0.47 -9.28 1.65
N VAL A 34 -0.90 -8.11 2.08
CA VAL A 34 -1.90 -7.91 3.12
C VAL A 34 -3.25 -8.56 2.74
N GLY A 35 -3.77 -8.28 1.54
CA GLY A 35 -5.03 -8.87 1.09
C GLY A 35 -4.96 -10.39 0.89
N THR A 36 -3.79 -10.91 0.49
CA THR A 36 -3.60 -12.35 0.29
C THR A 36 -3.58 -13.08 1.63
N ILE A 37 -2.85 -12.55 2.63
CA ILE A 37 -2.80 -13.11 3.98
C ILE A 37 -4.18 -13.08 4.63
N ASP A 38 -4.91 -11.98 4.49
CA ASP A 38 -6.26 -11.84 5.05
C ASP A 38 -7.23 -12.91 4.49
N THR A 39 -7.24 -13.05 3.16
CA THR A 39 -8.08 -14.05 2.47
C THR A 39 -7.72 -15.48 2.89
N VAL A 40 -6.43 -15.79 3.04
CA VAL A 40 -5.97 -17.13 3.47
C VAL A 40 -6.34 -17.41 4.93
N LEU A 41 -6.19 -16.44 5.83
CA LEU A 41 -6.57 -16.56 7.25
C LEU A 41 -8.08 -16.75 7.41
N ILE A 42 -8.85 -15.94 6.71
CA ILE A 42 -10.31 -16.02 6.66
C ILE A 42 -10.72 -17.41 6.12
N SER A 43 -10.18 -17.83 4.97
CA SER A 43 -10.43 -19.15 4.37
C SER A 43 -10.11 -20.31 5.32
N TRP A 44 -9.03 -20.22 6.11
CA TRP A 44 -8.67 -21.27 7.06
C TRP A 44 -9.65 -21.39 8.24
N ILE A 45 -10.14 -20.26 8.75
CA ILE A 45 -11.11 -20.18 9.86
C ILE A 45 -12.52 -20.63 9.40
N ILE A 46 -12.79 -20.62 8.09
CA ILE A 46 -14.15 -20.74 7.53
C ILE A 46 -14.74 -22.15 7.52
N THR A 47 -13.95 -23.22 7.63
CA THR A 47 -14.26 -24.62 7.27
C THR A 47 -15.48 -25.33 7.95
N GLY A 48 -16.57 -24.63 8.30
CA GLY A 48 -17.82 -24.94 7.60
C GLY A 48 -19.15 -24.86 8.35
N LYS A 49 -19.73 -23.66 8.62
CA LYS A 49 -21.16 -23.48 8.98
C LYS A 49 -21.73 -22.12 8.56
N LEU A 50 -23.06 -21.95 8.50
CA LEU A 50 -23.72 -20.70 8.09
C LEU A 50 -23.46 -19.52 9.04
N THR A 51 -23.25 -19.79 10.33
CA THR A 51 -22.74 -18.83 11.32
C THR A 51 -21.40 -18.23 10.93
N THR A 52 -20.63 -18.97 10.13
CA THR A 52 -19.34 -18.52 9.62
C THR A 52 -19.49 -17.34 8.68
N ALA A 53 -20.54 -17.22 7.85
CA ALA A 53 -20.67 -16.08 6.93
C ALA A 53 -20.65 -14.72 7.66
N PHE A 54 -21.25 -14.67 8.85
CA PHE A 54 -21.18 -13.49 9.71
C PHE A 54 -19.79 -13.30 10.33
N SER A 55 -19.17 -14.40 10.78
CA SER A 55 -17.77 -14.38 11.24
C SER A 55 -16.79 -13.95 10.15
N ILE A 56 -17.04 -14.27 8.87
CA ILE A 56 -16.24 -13.82 7.72
C ILE A 56 -16.34 -12.31 7.62
N GLY A 57 -17.56 -11.76 7.56
CA GLY A 57 -17.73 -10.31 7.48
C GLY A 57 -17.10 -9.59 8.68
N ALA A 58 -17.25 -10.13 9.89
CA ALA A 58 -16.67 -9.55 11.09
C ALA A 58 -15.13 -9.62 11.10
N VAL A 59 -14.54 -10.74 10.70
CA VAL A 59 -13.09 -10.90 10.58
C VAL A 59 -12.56 -10.05 9.44
N GLU A 60 -13.18 -10.03 8.27
CA GLU A 60 -12.75 -9.19 7.14
C GLU A 60 -12.75 -7.71 7.51
N LEU A 61 -13.79 -7.22 8.21
CA LEU A 61 -13.82 -5.85 8.70
C LEU A 61 -12.73 -5.59 9.75
N GLY A 62 -12.57 -6.51 10.72
CA GLY A 62 -11.60 -6.39 11.80
C GLY A 62 -10.16 -6.46 11.31
N THR A 63 -9.81 -7.47 10.51
CA THR A 63 -8.46 -7.64 9.97
C THR A 63 -8.12 -6.51 9.02
N LYS A 64 -9.05 -6.02 8.18
CA LYS A 64 -8.79 -4.87 7.30
C LYS A 64 -8.53 -3.59 8.09
N MET A 65 -9.21 -3.38 9.22
CA MET A 65 -8.89 -2.31 10.18
C MET A 65 -7.49 -2.47 10.79
N VAL A 66 -7.15 -3.66 11.29
CA VAL A 66 -5.83 -3.95 11.89
C VAL A 66 -4.73 -3.81 10.84
N LEU A 67 -4.93 -4.33 9.65
CA LEU A 67 -4.01 -4.27 8.52
C LEU A 67 -3.80 -2.83 8.05
N TYR A 68 -4.85 -2.03 7.95
CA TYR A 68 -4.74 -0.60 7.65
C TYR A 68 -3.91 0.11 8.72
N PHE A 69 -4.19 -0.15 10.01
CA PHE A 69 -3.44 0.42 11.12
C PHE A 69 -1.95 0.03 11.08
N PHE A 70 -1.62 -1.24 10.89
CA PHE A 70 -0.22 -1.70 10.76
C PHE A 70 0.44 -1.17 9.48
N HIS A 71 -0.27 -1.10 8.36
CA HIS A 71 0.23 -0.53 7.12
C HIS A 71 0.63 0.94 7.32
N GLU A 72 -0.26 1.74 7.90
CA GLU A 72 -0.02 3.14 8.25
C GLU A 72 1.12 3.28 9.27
N ARG A 73 1.20 2.38 10.28
CA ARG A 73 2.26 2.37 11.30
C ARG A 73 3.63 2.01 10.73
N ILE A 74 3.69 1.03 9.83
CA ILE A 74 4.91 0.61 9.12
C ILE A 74 5.33 1.72 8.19
N TRP A 75 4.40 2.36 7.46
CA TRP A 75 4.73 3.54 6.66
C TRP A 75 5.23 4.71 7.52
N ASN A 76 4.63 4.96 8.68
CA ASN A 76 5.10 6.00 9.60
C ASN A 76 6.45 5.68 10.25
N LYS A 77 6.75 4.39 10.50
CA LYS A 77 8.05 3.95 11.02
C LYS A 77 9.14 3.92 9.96
N ILE A 78 8.77 3.68 8.71
CA ILE A 78 9.65 3.82 7.56
C ILE A 78 9.91 5.33 7.39
N LYS A 79 10.94 5.84 8.08
CA LYS A 79 11.56 7.15 7.82
C LYS A 79 12.27 7.11 6.46
N TRP A 80 11.52 7.06 5.37
CA TRP A 80 12.10 7.11 4.02
C TRP A 80 12.03 8.56 3.51
N GLY A 81 13.12 9.30 3.72
CA GLY A 81 13.27 10.74 3.44
C GLY A 81 12.87 11.60 4.66
N LYS A 82 13.69 12.34 5.41
CA LYS A 82 14.94 13.07 5.12
C LYS A 82 15.88 12.46 4.10
#